data_AF-A0A916C4X4-F1
#
_entry.id   AF-A0A916C4X4-F1
#
_cell.length_a   1.000
_cell.length_b   1.000
_cell.length_c   1.000
_cell.angle_alpha   90.00
_cell.angle_beta   90.00
_cell.angle_gamma   90.00
#
_symmetry.space_group_name_H-M   'P 1'
#
loop_
_entity.id
_entity.type
_entity.pdbx_description
1 polymer ?
#
loop_
_entity_poly.entity_id
_entity_poly.type
_entity_poly.pdbx_seq_one_letter_code
_entity_poly.pdbx_strand_id
1 'polypeptide(L)'
;MKRGLWIGMLLGLITGLLIMHSAAPLRAQVSANYDLSWNTIDNGGVMCSIGGSYQLSATLGQADADARSTSSNYALNPGWWNINAPTCSAIYLPVVLRT
;
A
#
# COMPACT_ATOMS: atom_id res chain seq x y z
N MET A 1 18.14 3.47 44.80
CA MET A 1 16.69 3.76 44.74
C MET A 1 16.27 4.66 43.58
N LYS A 2 16.92 5.80 43.30
CA LYS A 2 16.46 6.74 42.26
C LYS A 2 16.46 6.15 40.82
N ARG A 3 17.49 5.41 40.40
CA ARG A 3 17.59 4.86 39.02
C ARG A 3 16.44 3.91 38.63
N GLY A 4 15.96 3.07 39.55
CA GLY A 4 14.84 2.16 39.29
C GLY A 4 13.49 2.89 39.14
N LEU A 5 13.32 4.00 39.85
CA LEU A 5 12.15 4.86 39.75
C LEU A 5 12.06 5.51 38.35
N TRP A 6 13.18 6.05 37.84
CA TRP A 6 13.23 6.65 36.50
C TRP A 6 12.91 5.64 35.39
N ILE A 7 13.43 4.41 35.50
CA ILE A 7 13.17 3.34 34.53
C ILE A 7 11.67 2.95 34.55
N GLY A 8 11.08 2.82 35.74
CA GLY A 8 9.65 2.54 35.88
C GLY A 8 8.76 3.63 35.28
N MET A 9 9.10 4.91 35.51
CA MET A 9 8.36 6.04 34.93
C MET A 9 8.47 6.08 33.40
N LEU A 10 9.66 5.78 32.85
CA LEU A 10 9.88 5.77 31.41
C LEU A 10 9.12 4.62 30.72
N LEU A 11 9.12 3.43 31.33
CA LEU A 11 8.34 2.30 30.84
C LEU A 11 6.83 2.59 30.87
N GLY A 12 6.34 3.17 31.97
CA GLY A 12 4.93 3.58 32.07
C GLY A 12 4.52 4.61 31.01
N LEU A 13 5.39 5.59 30.72
CA LEU A 13 5.17 6.57 29.66
C LEU A 13 5.09 5.91 28.28
N ILE A 14 6.03 5.01 27.97
CA ILE A 14 6.07 4.30 26.69
C ILE A 14 4.82 3.45 26.51
N THR A 15 4.41 2.69 27.54
CA THR A 15 3.19 1.88 27.49
C THR A 15 1.94 2.75 27.29
N GLY A 16 1.85 3.88 27.99
CA GLY A 16 0.75 4.83 27.82
C GLY A 16 0.67 5.40 26.40
N LEU A 17 1.82 5.76 25.82
CA LEU A 17 1.90 6.25 24.44
C LEU A 17 1.52 5.18 23.41
N LEU A 18 1.93 3.93 23.62
CA LEU A 18 1.58 2.81 22.74
C LEU A 18 0.07 2.52 22.75
N ILE A 19 -0.57 2.56 23.93
CA ILE A 19 -2.02 2.38 24.06
C ILE A 19 -2.77 3.51 23.33
N MET A 20 -2.35 4.77 23.52
CA MET A 20 -2.95 5.91 22.81
C MET A 20 -2.78 5.84 21.29
N HIS A 21 -1.66 5.32 20.80
CA HIS A 21 -1.42 5.16 19.36
C HIS A 21 -2.29 4.05 18.75
N SER A 22 -2.49 2.94 19.47
CA SER A 22 -3.35 1.83 19.02
C SER A 22 -4.85 2.17 19.01
N ALA A 23 -5.27 3.18 19.78
CA ALA A 23 -6.66 3.61 19.89
C ALA A 23 -7.07 4.69 18.88
N ALA A 24 -6.11 5.26 18.12
CA ALA A 24 -6.45 6.12 17.01
C ALA A 24 -7.02 5.25 15.87
N PRO A 25 -8.29 5.45 15.43
CA PRO A 25 -8.76 4.77 14.24
C PRO A 25 -7.81 5.13 13.10
N LEU A 26 -7.51 4.17 12.23
CA LEU A 26 -6.65 4.36 11.07
C LEU A 26 -7.33 5.38 10.12
N ARG A 27 -7.13 6.68 10.38
CA ARG A 27 -7.83 7.81 9.73
C ARG A 27 -7.52 7.95 8.23
N ALA A 28 -6.62 7.11 7.70
CA ALA A 28 -6.26 7.12 6.29
C ALA A 28 -7.43 6.74 5.36
N GLN A 29 -8.47 6.07 5.86
CA GLN A 29 -9.64 5.65 5.06
C GLN A 29 -10.92 6.42 5.36
N VAL A 30 -10.89 7.45 6.20
CA VAL A 30 -12.11 8.16 6.62
C VAL A 30 -11.95 9.66 6.36
N SER A 31 -12.78 10.20 5.48
CA SER A 31 -12.83 11.62 5.15
C SER A 31 -14.19 12.20 5.55
N ALA A 32 -14.21 13.39 6.16
CA ALA A 32 -15.46 14.10 6.44
C ALA A 32 -16.15 14.61 5.17
N ASN A 33 -15.40 14.72 4.06
CA ASN A 33 -15.86 15.28 2.79
C ASN A 33 -16.05 14.22 1.71
N TYR A 34 -15.58 12.98 1.94
CA TYR A 34 -15.63 11.90 0.96
C TYR A 34 -16.01 10.61 1.67
N ASP A 35 -17.11 10.00 1.22
CA ASP A 35 -17.51 8.67 1.67
C ASP A 35 -16.68 7.62 0.92
N LEU A 36 -15.85 6.90 1.66
CA LEU A 36 -15.03 5.78 1.20
C LEU A 36 -15.54 4.45 1.78
N SER A 37 -16.79 4.39 2.26
CA SER A 37 -17.41 3.18 2.82
C SER A 37 -17.45 2.02 1.83
N TRP A 38 -17.46 2.33 0.53
CA TRP A 38 -17.20 1.39 -0.54
C TRP A 38 -15.86 1.71 -1.19
N ASN A 39 -14.93 0.76 -1.10
CA ASN A 39 -13.65 0.83 -1.76
C ASN A 39 -13.19 -0.58 -2.14
N THR A 40 -12.44 -0.69 -3.22
CA THR A 40 -11.68 -1.87 -3.58
C THR A 40 -10.21 -1.63 -3.23
N ILE A 41 -9.50 -2.67 -2.80
CA ILE A 41 -8.04 -2.65 -2.75
C ILE A 41 -7.57 -3.33 -4.02
N ASP A 42 -7.39 -2.54 -5.08
CA ASP A 42 -6.95 -3.04 -6.40
C ASP A 42 -5.43 -3.01 -6.57
N ASN A 43 -4.70 -3.02 -5.46
CA ASN A 43 -3.25 -2.92 -5.47
C ASN A 43 -2.62 -4.10 -4.74
N GLY A 44 -1.92 -4.94 -5.49
CA GLY A 44 -1.11 -6.03 -4.98
C GLY A 44 -0.65 -6.96 -6.09
N GLY A 45 0.42 -7.70 -5.81
CA GLY A 45 1.03 -8.62 -6.75
C GLY A 45 2.54 -8.55 -6.74
N VAL A 46 3.18 -9.53 -7.37
CA VAL A 46 4.62 -9.59 -7.59
C VAL A 46 4.85 -10.05 -9.01
N MET A 47 5.69 -9.37 -9.77
CA MET A 47 6.24 -9.93 -11.01
C MET A 47 7.67 -10.40 -10.73
N CYS A 48 8.07 -11.48 -11.38
CA CYS A 48 9.44 -11.95 -11.34
C CYS A 48 9.91 -12.30 -9.92
N SER A 49 9.05 -12.91 -9.09
CA SER A 49 9.48 -13.53 -7.83
C SER A 49 10.28 -14.79 -8.15
N ILE A 50 11.59 -14.77 -7.93
CA ILE A 50 12.49 -15.86 -8.31
C ILE A 50 12.82 -16.70 -7.07
N GLY A 51 12.59 -18.00 -7.18
CA GLY A 51 12.96 -19.01 -6.18
C GLY A 51 13.62 -20.21 -6.84
N GLY A 52 14.96 -20.25 -6.85
CA GLY A 52 15.72 -21.26 -7.57
C GLY A 52 15.51 -21.16 -9.09
N SER A 53 15.15 -22.27 -9.74
CA SER A 53 14.84 -22.31 -11.18
C SER A 53 13.41 -21.88 -11.52
N TYR A 54 12.60 -21.50 -10.52
CA TYR A 54 11.21 -21.12 -10.72
C TYR A 54 11.03 -19.61 -10.60
N GLN A 55 10.18 -19.07 -11.47
CA GLN A 55 9.74 -17.69 -11.45
C GLN A 55 8.22 -17.66 -11.28
N LEU A 56 7.75 -16.95 -10.26
CA LEU A 56 6.34 -16.75 -9.98
C LEU A 56 5.97 -15.27 -10.20
N SER A 57 4.90 -15.06 -10.95
CA SER A 57 4.24 -13.76 -11.07
C SER A 57 2.78 -13.91 -10.62
N ALA A 58 2.31 -12.99 -9.78
CA ALA A 58 0.96 -12.96 -9.25
C ALA A 58 0.41 -11.53 -9.27
N THR A 59 -0.89 -11.39 -9.49
CA THR A 59 -1.62 -10.13 -9.37
C THR A 59 -2.71 -10.30 -8.33
N LEU A 60 -2.90 -9.30 -7.46
CA LEU A 60 -4.05 -9.20 -6.56
C LEU A 60 -4.82 -7.95 -7.00
N GLY A 61 -5.94 -8.15 -7.69
CA GLY A 61 -6.82 -7.07 -8.13
C GLY A 61 -8.04 -7.64 -8.86
N GLN A 62 -9.18 -6.97 -8.77
CA GLN A 62 -10.35 -7.28 -9.58
C GLN A 62 -10.09 -6.91 -11.04
N ALA A 63 -10.71 -7.64 -11.98
CA ALA A 63 -10.84 -7.20 -13.36
C ALA A 63 -11.90 -6.08 -13.44
N ASP A 64 -11.66 -4.95 -12.76
CA ASP A 64 -12.55 -3.78 -12.82
C ASP A 64 -12.22 -2.87 -14.02
N ALA A 65 -11.11 -3.16 -14.70
CA ALA A 65 -10.67 -2.37 -15.84
C ALA A 65 -11.15 -3.05 -17.15
N ASP A 66 -12.03 -2.37 -17.88
CA ASP A 66 -12.60 -2.76 -19.19
C ASP A 66 -11.52 -2.99 -20.26
N ALA A 67 -11.87 -3.52 -21.44
CA ALA A 67 -10.93 -3.80 -22.52
C ALA A 67 -10.00 -2.61 -22.86
N ARG A 68 -8.78 -2.93 -23.35
CA ARG A 68 -7.77 -1.93 -23.79
C ARG A 68 -8.40 -0.85 -24.66
N SER A 69 -8.27 0.40 -24.22
CA SER A 69 -8.71 1.56 -24.97
C SER A 69 -7.58 2.05 -25.88
N THR A 70 -7.89 2.37 -27.14
CA THR A 70 -6.90 2.83 -28.14
C THR A 70 -7.35 4.13 -28.82
N SER A 71 -6.41 5.02 -29.08
CA SER A 71 -6.53 6.16 -30.00
C SER A 71 -5.46 6.05 -31.10
N SER A 72 -5.42 7.01 -32.03
CA SER A 72 -4.52 6.97 -33.20
C SER A 72 -3.04 6.80 -32.83
N ASN A 73 -2.59 7.35 -31.70
CA ASN A 73 -1.19 7.33 -31.28
C ASN A 73 -0.97 6.75 -29.88
N TYR A 74 -2.04 6.48 -29.13
CA TYR A 74 -1.93 6.08 -27.73
C TYR A 74 -2.79 4.87 -27.45
N ALA A 75 -2.33 4.04 -26.52
CA ALA A 75 -3.14 2.97 -25.97
C ALA A 75 -3.08 3.01 -24.46
N LEU A 76 -4.26 2.90 -23.87
CA LEU A 76 -4.44 2.78 -22.44
C LEU A 76 -4.75 1.32 -22.14
N ASN A 77 -3.78 0.64 -21.52
CA ASN A 77 -4.00 -0.70 -21.03
C ASN A 77 -4.65 -0.64 -19.64
N PRO A 78 -5.82 -1.25 -19.46
CA PRO A 78 -6.42 -1.47 -18.15
C PRO A 78 -5.52 -2.34 -17.24
N GLY A 79 -5.65 -2.18 -15.93
CA GLY A 79 -4.99 -3.04 -14.94
C GLY A 79 -3.52 -2.71 -14.65
N TRP A 80 -2.94 -3.49 -13.73
CA TRP A 80 -1.58 -3.26 -13.22
C TRP A 80 -0.48 -3.71 -14.18
N TRP A 81 -0.65 -4.87 -14.83
CA TRP A 81 0.35 -5.42 -15.75
C TRP A 81 0.08 -4.95 -17.18
N ASN A 82 0.91 -4.05 -17.67
CA ASN A 82 0.95 -3.78 -19.09
C ASN A 82 1.58 -4.99 -19.80
N ILE A 83 0.76 -5.78 -20.51
CA ILE A 83 1.15 -7.01 -21.23
C ILE A 83 2.27 -6.72 -22.27
N ASN A 84 2.48 -5.45 -22.63
CA ASN A 84 3.50 -4.99 -23.58
C ASN A 84 4.66 -4.20 -22.94
N ALA A 85 4.67 -4.00 -21.61
CA ALA A 85 5.79 -3.35 -20.92
C ALA A 85 6.89 -4.38 -20.60
N PRO A 86 8.18 -3.96 -20.51
CA PRO A 86 9.24 -4.85 -20.07
C PRO A 86 8.88 -5.46 -18.71
N THR A 87 8.82 -6.80 -18.69
CA THR A 87 8.12 -7.61 -17.67
C THR A 87 8.79 -7.64 -16.30
N CYS A 88 9.85 -6.87 -16.04
CA CYS A 88 10.47 -6.74 -14.72
C CYS A 88 10.98 -5.31 -14.48
N SER A 89 10.12 -4.30 -14.66
CA SER A 89 10.44 -2.91 -14.35
C SER A 89 9.85 -2.52 -13.00
N ALA A 90 10.68 -2.07 -12.06
CA ALA A 90 10.19 -1.48 -10.82
C ALA A 90 9.66 -0.06 -11.11
N ILE A 91 8.34 0.12 -10.99
CA ILE A 91 7.73 1.45 -11.02
C ILE A 91 7.84 2.03 -9.62
N TYR A 92 8.76 2.96 -9.42
CA TYR A 92 8.85 3.74 -8.19
C TYR A 92 7.89 4.93 -8.31
N LEU A 93 6.68 4.79 -7.75
CA LEU A 93 5.76 5.91 -7.66
C LEU A 93 6.27 6.87 -6.54
N PRO A 94 6.42 8.17 -6.80
CA PRO A 94 6.81 9.12 -5.77
C PRO A 94 5.72 9.19 -4.69
N VAL A 95 6.13 9.10 -3.42
CA VAL A 95 5.25 9.32 -2.28
C VAL A 95 4.96 10.81 -2.19
N VAL A 96 3.74 11.21 -2.56
CA VAL A 96 3.28 12.59 -2.36
C VAL A 96 2.91 12.75 -0.89
N LEU A 97 3.84 13.29 -0.11
CA LEU A 97 3.57 13.74 1.25
C LEU A 97 2.86 15.09 1.16
N ARG A 98 1.63 15.17 1.67
CA ARG A 98 0.96 16.46 1.85
C ARG A 98 1.53 17.11 3.11
N THR A 99 2.19 18.24 2.95
CA THR A 99 2.62 19.12 4.04
C THR A 99 1.45 19.90 4.60
#